data_AF-H3BAD5-F1
#
_entry.id   AF-H3BAD5-F1
#
_cell.length_a   1.000
_cell.length_b   1.000
_cell.length_c   1.000
_cell.angle_alpha   90.00
_cell.angle_beta   90.00
_cell.angle_gamma   90.00
#
_symmetry.space_group_name_H-M   'P 1'
#
loop_
_entity.id
_entity.type
_entity.pdbx_description
1 polymer ?
#
loop_
_entity_poly.entity_id
_entity_poly.type
_entity_poly.pdbx_seq_one_letter_code
_entity_poly.pdbx_strand_id
1 'polypeptide(L)'
;VPMTGFTQRATIDPELNEIHVLSGLSKDKEKREENVRNSFWIYDILHPNNRSCVYKNDQSVKENPNKSLQEEEPCPRFAHQLVYDEMHKVHYLFGGNPGKSCSPKMRLDDFWSLKLCRPSKEYLLRHCKYLIRKHRFEEKAQTDPVIALKYLQNDLSVTVDHSDPKETKEFSEKKKIIFQLARAHPFVLCVSAGFSDVDHTYAQRTQLFDTLVNFFPDNMTPPKGNLVDLITL
;
A
#
# COMPACT_ATOMS: atom_id res chain seq x y z
N VAL A 1 7.94 -16.10 -1.73
CA VAL A 1 8.47 -16.90 -2.87
C VAL A 1 7.35 -17.01 -3.91
N PRO A 2 7.61 -16.79 -5.21
CA PRO A 2 6.60 -16.99 -6.25
C PRO A 2 6.04 -18.41 -6.20
N MET A 3 4.74 -18.57 -6.45
CA MET A 3 4.15 -19.91 -6.56
C MET A 3 4.62 -20.59 -7.84
N THR A 4 4.84 -21.90 -7.76
CA THR A 4 5.08 -22.73 -8.95
C THR A 4 3.82 -22.72 -9.82
N GLY A 5 3.98 -22.39 -11.10
CA GLY A 5 2.83 -22.27 -11.98
C GLY A 5 3.20 -22.37 -13.45
N PHE A 6 2.18 -22.59 -14.27
CA PHE A 6 2.30 -22.68 -15.72
C PHE A 6 1.88 -21.36 -16.38
N THR A 7 2.35 -21.15 -17.62
CA THR A 7 1.99 -19.99 -18.45
C THR A 7 2.32 -18.62 -17.84
N GLN A 8 3.38 -18.56 -17.02
CA GLN A 8 3.91 -17.30 -16.53
C GLN A 8 4.41 -16.45 -17.70
N ARG A 9 4.28 -15.13 -17.57
CA ARG A 9 4.84 -14.17 -18.53
C ARG A 9 5.88 -13.33 -17.81
N ALA A 10 6.98 -13.10 -18.50
CA ALA A 10 8.05 -12.25 -18.01
C ALA A 10 8.36 -11.16 -19.04
N THR A 11 8.60 -9.96 -18.54
CA THR A 11 9.11 -8.81 -19.30
C THR A 11 10.34 -8.27 -18.59
N ILE A 12 11.15 -7.46 -19.28
CA ILE A 12 12.40 -6.93 -18.75
C ILE A 12 12.36 -5.41 -18.87
N ASP A 13 12.75 -4.72 -17.79
CA ASP A 13 13.11 -3.31 -17.83
C ASP A 13 14.63 -3.19 -17.79
N PRO A 14 15.30 -2.89 -18.93
CA PRO A 14 16.75 -2.85 -18.99
C PRO A 14 17.34 -1.63 -18.28
N GLU A 15 16.59 -0.52 -18.16
CA GLU A 15 17.10 0.68 -17.47
C GLU A 15 17.14 0.48 -15.95
N LEU A 16 16.14 -0.23 -15.40
CA LEU A 16 16.10 -0.57 -13.98
C LEU A 16 16.89 -1.85 -13.65
N ASN A 17 17.32 -2.61 -14.66
CA ASN A 17 17.88 -3.96 -14.49
C ASN A 17 16.91 -4.89 -13.75
N GLU A 18 15.65 -4.91 -14.18
CA GLU A 18 14.58 -5.66 -13.51
C GLU A 18 13.91 -6.67 -14.44
N ILE A 19 13.62 -7.87 -13.91
CA ILE A 19 12.72 -8.83 -14.56
C ILE A 19 11.38 -8.77 -13.85
N HIS A 20 10.34 -8.48 -14.63
CA HIS A 20 8.97 -8.45 -14.16
C HIS A 20 8.27 -9.75 -14.53
N VAL A 21 7.69 -10.44 -13.56
CA VAL A 21 7.06 -11.75 -13.76
C VAL A 21 5.62 -11.72 -13.28
N LEU A 22 4.68 -11.90 -14.21
CA LEU A 22 3.28 -12.12 -13.91
C LEU A 22 2.99 -13.63 -13.86
N SER A 23 2.60 -14.11 -12.68
CA SER A 23 2.17 -15.50 -12.51
C SER A 23 0.85 -15.74 -13.22
N GLY A 24 0.65 -16.97 -13.72
CA GLY A 24 -0.58 -17.40 -14.41
C GLY A 24 -1.34 -18.46 -13.62
N LEU A 25 -1.27 -19.71 -14.08
CA LEU A 25 -1.96 -20.84 -13.46
C LEU A 25 -1.12 -21.42 -12.33
N SER A 26 -1.62 -21.44 -11.09
CA SER A 26 -0.95 -22.10 -9.96
C SER A 26 -1.68 -23.41 -9.63
N LYS A 27 -0.93 -24.50 -9.46
CA LYS A 27 -1.49 -25.75 -8.94
C LYS A 27 -1.22 -25.79 -7.44
N ASP A 28 -2.28 -25.79 -6.65
CA ASP A 28 -2.14 -26.13 -5.24
C ASP A 28 -1.90 -27.65 -5.15
N LYS A 29 -0.89 -28.07 -4.38
CA LYS A 29 -0.58 -29.50 -4.24
C LYS A 29 -1.55 -30.19 -3.28
N GLU A 30 -2.15 -29.43 -2.37
CA GLU A 30 -3.04 -29.97 -1.33
C GLU A 30 -4.51 -30.00 -1.76
N LYS A 31 -4.92 -29.04 -2.59
CA LYS A 31 -6.27 -29.00 -3.16
C LYS A 31 -6.21 -29.46 -4.61
N ARG A 32 -7.03 -30.45 -4.99
CA ARG A 32 -7.18 -30.93 -6.39
C ARG A 32 -7.73 -29.86 -7.35
N GLU A 33 -7.99 -28.65 -6.88
CA GLU A 33 -8.54 -27.55 -7.66
C GLU A 33 -7.43 -26.70 -8.28
N GLU A 34 -7.41 -26.62 -9.61
CA GLU A 34 -6.56 -25.70 -10.34
C GLU A 34 -7.06 -24.27 -10.13
N ASN A 35 -6.34 -23.50 -9.31
CA ASN A 35 -6.71 -22.13 -8.99
C ASN A 35 -5.88 -21.14 -9.82
N VAL A 36 -6.56 -20.38 -10.68
CA VAL A 36 -5.93 -19.29 -11.40
C VAL A 36 -5.64 -18.14 -10.43
N ARG A 37 -4.36 -17.77 -10.30
CA ARG A 37 -3.91 -16.70 -9.41
C ARG A 37 -2.83 -15.88 -10.08
N ASN A 38 -3.05 -14.58 -10.18
CA ASN A 38 -2.05 -13.65 -10.65
C ASN A 38 -1.35 -12.99 -9.47
N SER A 39 -0.03 -12.96 -9.57
CA SER A 39 0.87 -12.22 -8.71
C SER A 39 1.94 -11.62 -9.60
N PHE A 40 2.31 -10.38 -9.33
CA PHE A 40 3.31 -9.65 -10.09
C PHE A 40 4.55 -9.51 -9.22
N TRP A 41 5.66 -10.05 -9.71
CA TRP A 41 6.94 -10.09 -9.02
C TRP A 41 7.97 -9.28 -9.79
N ILE A 42 8.81 -8.57 -9.07
CA ILE A 42 9.96 -7.85 -9.60
C ILE A 42 11.22 -8.50 -9.05
N TYR A 43 12.14 -8.84 -9.93
CA TYR A 43 13.46 -9.39 -9.61
C TYR A 43 14.52 -8.40 -10.06
N ASP A 44 15.46 -8.09 -9.17
CA ASP A 44 16.67 -7.38 -9.52
C ASP A 44 17.63 -8.34 -10.24
N ILE A 45 18.05 -7.98 -11.46
CA ILE A 45 18.95 -8.80 -12.29
C ILE A 45 20.35 -8.91 -11.64
N LEU A 46 20.82 -7.84 -11.02
CA LEU A 46 22.14 -7.78 -10.39
C LEU A 46 22.15 -8.44 -9.01
N HIS A 47 21.00 -8.43 -8.33
CA HIS A 47 20.84 -9.03 -7.00
C HIS A 47 19.70 -10.06 -7.01
N PRO A 48 19.91 -11.30 -7.49
CA PRO A 48 18.83 -12.28 -7.67
C PRO A 48 18.04 -12.65 -6.39
N ASN A 49 18.66 -12.43 -5.22
CA ASN A 49 18.02 -12.63 -3.92
C ASN A 49 17.05 -11.49 -3.56
N ASN A 50 17.15 -10.35 -4.22
CA ASN A 50 16.28 -9.20 -4.07
C ASN A 50 15.08 -9.34 -5.01
N ARG A 51 13.97 -9.83 -4.44
CA ARG A 51 12.70 -10.00 -5.15
C ARG A 51 11.56 -9.43 -4.34
N SER A 52 10.66 -8.71 -5.00
CA SER A 52 9.50 -8.11 -4.36
C SER A 52 8.21 -8.57 -5.05
N CYS A 53 7.19 -8.87 -4.25
CA CYS A 53 5.83 -9.13 -4.73
C CYS A 53 5.08 -7.81 -4.67
N VAL A 54 4.86 -7.16 -5.81
CA VAL A 54 4.18 -5.86 -5.87
C VAL A 54 2.67 -5.99 -6.04
N TYR A 55 2.20 -7.15 -6.48
CA TYR A 55 0.79 -7.45 -6.59
C TYR A 55 0.53 -8.93 -6.33
N LYS A 56 -0.58 -9.25 -5.66
CA LYS A 56 -1.09 -10.60 -5.51
C LYS A 56 -2.60 -10.57 -5.39
N ASN A 57 -3.29 -11.35 -6.21
CA ASN A 57 -4.71 -11.54 -6.06
C ASN A 57 -4.99 -12.51 -4.89
N ASP A 58 -5.51 -11.98 -3.78
CA ASP A 58 -6.03 -12.79 -2.68
C ASP A 58 -7.53 -13.05 -2.89
N GLN A 59 -7.86 -14.29 -3.28
CA GLN A 59 -9.23 -14.72 -3.54
C GLN A 59 -10.12 -14.79 -2.27
N SER A 60 -9.57 -14.54 -1.08
CA SER A 60 -10.33 -14.52 0.18
C SER A 60 -11.33 -13.36 0.28
N VAL A 61 -11.29 -12.39 -0.65
CA VAL A 61 -12.21 -11.23 -0.67
C VAL A 61 -13.46 -11.49 -1.53
N LYS A 62 -13.68 -12.71 -2.04
CA LYS A 62 -14.81 -13.04 -2.93
C LYS A 62 -16.20 -13.07 -2.24
N GLU A 63 -16.33 -12.73 -0.96
CA GLU A 63 -17.61 -12.65 -0.26
C GLU A 63 -17.99 -11.22 0.19
N ASN A 64 -17.61 -10.20 -0.57
CA ASN A 64 -18.18 -8.86 -0.36
C ASN A 64 -18.89 -8.37 -1.65
N PRO A 65 -20.24 -8.50 -1.72
CA PRO A 65 -21.02 -8.12 -2.90
C PRO A 65 -21.09 -6.60 -3.17
N ASN A 66 -20.52 -5.76 -2.30
CA ASN A 66 -20.54 -4.30 -2.41
C ASN A 66 -19.29 -3.68 -3.06
N LYS A 67 -18.39 -4.46 -3.67
CA LYS A 67 -17.19 -3.89 -4.32
C LYS A 67 -17.43 -3.62 -5.80
N SER A 68 -17.76 -2.37 -6.12
CA SER A 68 -17.57 -1.73 -7.43
C SER A 68 -16.10 -1.64 -7.88
N LEU A 69 -15.19 -2.42 -7.27
CA LEU A 69 -13.73 -2.43 -7.51
C LEU A 69 -13.32 -3.40 -8.61
N GLN A 70 -14.27 -4.09 -9.25
CA GLN A 70 -13.98 -5.06 -10.31
C GLN A 70 -13.49 -4.39 -11.61
N GLU A 71 -13.55 -3.05 -11.70
CA GLU A 71 -13.08 -2.26 -12.84
C GLU A 71 -11.61 -1.79 -12.72
N GLU A 72 -11.00 -1.86 -11.54
CA GLU A 72 -9.63 -1.33 -11.34
C GLU A 72 -8.52 -2.36 -11.59
N GLU A 73 -8.85 -3.66 -11.71
CA GLU A 73 -7.88 -4.72 -11.98
C GLU A 73 -8.43 -5.84 -12.87
N PRO A 74 -7.58 -6.49 -13.70
CA PRO A 74 -7.99 -7.67 -14.46
C PRO A 74 -8.27 -8.85 -13.53
N CYS A 75 -9.36 -9.59 -13.80
CA CYS A 75 -9.59 -10.85 -13.09
C CYS A 75 -8.42 -11.84 -13.30
N PRO A 76 -8.19 -12.78 -12.36
CA PRO A 76 -7.16 -13.77 -12.53
C PRO A 76 -7.31 -14.58 -13.81
N ARG A 77 -6.22 -14.77 -14.55
CA ARG A 77 -6.17 -15.39 -15.87
C ARG A 77 -4.81 -16.00 -16.21
N PHE A 78 -4.84 -17.04 -17.03
CA PHE A 78 -3.66 -17.68 -17.61
C PHE A 78 -3.69 -17.61 -19.14
N ALA A 79 -2.60 -18.00 -19.81
CA ALA A 79 -2.49 -17.96 -21.27
C ALA A 79 -2.86 -16.59 -21.90
N HIS A 80 -2.61 -15.50 -21.17
CA HIS A 80 -2.74 -14.13 -21.67
C HIS A 80 -1.47 -13.73 -22.45
N GLN A 81 -1.59 -12.62 -23.18
CA GLN A 81 -0.44 -11.91 -23.74
C GLN A 81 -0.06 -10.77 -22.79
N LEU A 82 1.24 -10.56 -22.61
CA LEU A 82 1.80 -9.48 -21.79
C LEU A 82 2.97 -8.88 -22.57
N VAL A 83 2.93 -7.57 -22.78
CA VAL A 83 3.97 -6.80 -23.48
C VAL A 83 4.38 -5.64 -22.60
N TYR A 84 5.65 -5.25 -22.65
CA TYR A 84 6.18 -4.09 -21.94
C TYR A 84 6.60 -3.00 -22.93
N ASP A 85 6.10 -1.80 -22.70
CA ASP A 85 6.54 -0.58 -23.38
C ASP A 85 7.63 0.08 -22.54
N GLU A 86 8.87 -0.03 -23.01
CA GLU A 86 10.05 0.50 -22.34
C GLU A 86 10.07 2.03 -22.28
N MET A 87 9.54 2.72 -23.30
CA MET A 87 9.59 4.18 -23.36
C MET A 87 8.63 4.80 -22.34
N HIS A 88 7.42 4.25 -22.23
CA HIS A 88 6.40 4.76 -21.32
C HIS A 88 6.37 4.07 -19.96
N LYS A 89 7.14 2.98 -19.81
CA LYS A 89 7.21 2.13 -18.62
C LYS A 89 5.85 1.53 -18.25
N VAL A 90 5.14 1.02 -19.26
CA VAL A 90 3.78 0.47 -19.13
C VAL A 90 3.72 -0.96 -19.60
N HIS A 91 3.06 -1.83 -18.84
CA HIS A 91 2.73 -3.19 -19.27
C HIS A 91 1.33 -3.19 -19.87
N TYR A 92 1.17 -3.90 -20.98
CA TYR A 92 -0.11 -4.14 -21.62
C TYR A 92 -0.46 -5.62 -21.55
N LEU A 93 -1.64 -5.92 -21.03
CA LEU A 93 -2.19 -7.27 -20.94
C LEU A 93 -3.39 -7.39 -21.87
N PHE A 94 -3.44 -8.44 -22.68
CA PHE A 94 -4.56 -8.73 -23.55
C PHE A 94 -5.11 -10.14 -23.33
N GLY A 95 -6.42 -10.22 -23.17
CA GLY A 95 -7.20 -11.45 -23.15
C GLY A 95 -6.76 -12.48 -22.11
N GLY A 96 -6.84 -13.75 -22.48
CA GLY A 96 -6.46 -14.90 -21.63
C GLY A 96 -7.64 -15.77 -21.22
N ASN A 97 -7.39 -16.78 -20.38
CA ASN A 97 -8.41 -17.69 -19.87
C ASN A 97 -8.58 -17.51 -18.36
N PRO A 98 -9.79 -17.24 -17.84
CA PRO A 98 -10.02 -17.05 -16.41
C PRO A 98 -10.04 -18.36 -15.59
N GLY A 99 -9.95 -19.52 -16.24
CA GLY A 99 -9.95 -20.85 -15.60
C GLY A 99 -11.25 -21.21 -14.91
N LYS A 100 -12.38 -20.78 -15.46
CA LYS A 100 -13.70 -21.16 -14.97
C LYS A 100 -13.99 -22.61 -15.36
N SER A 101 -14.19 -23.50 -14.38
CA SER A 101 -14.48 -24.92 -14.62
C SER A 101 -15.75 -25.16 -15.45
N CYS A 102 -16.74 -24.27 -15.32
CA CYS A 102 -17.97 -24.32 -16.12
C CYS A 102 -17.79 -23.89 -17.58
N SER A 103 -16.68 -23.22 -17.91
CA SER A 103 -16.39 -22.73 -19.27
C SER A 103 -14.89 -22.81 -19.58
N PRO A 104 -14.29 -24.01 -19.64
CA PRO A 104 -12.84 -24.19 -19.75
C PRO A 104 -12.24 -23.63 -21.05
N LYS A 105 -13.06 -23.48 -22.09
CA LYS A 105 -12.68 -22.90 -23.39
C LYS A 105 -12.83 -21.38 -23.44
N MET A 106 -13.32 -20.73 -22.38
CA MET A 106 -13.50 -19.28 -22.34
C MET A 106 -12.19 -18.55 -22.67
N ARG A 107 -12.31 -17.51 -23.48
CA ARG A 107 -11.23 -16.57 -23.78
C ARG A 107 -11.76 -15.17 -23.59
N LEU A 108 -10.98 -14.38 -22.88
CA LEU A 108 -11.21 -12.95 -22.69
C LEU A 108 -10.57 -12.21 -23.87
N ASP A 109 -11.15 -11.06 -24.20
CA ASP A 109 -10.78 -10.14 -25.27
C ASP A 109 -10.63 -8.69 -24.75
N ASP A 110 -10.57 -8.54 -23.42
CA ASP A 110 -10.32 -7.29 -22.74
C ASP A 110 -8.84 -6.89 -22.80
N PHE A 111 -8.59 -5.59 -22.64
CA PHE A 111 -7.28 -4.99 -22.72
C PHE A 111 -7.00 -4.14 -21.48
N TRP A 112 -5.84 -4.35 -20.87
CA TRP A 112 -5.44 -3.74 -19.61
C TRP A 112 -4.07 -3.10 -19.73
N SER A 113 -3.87 -2.00 -19.01
CA SER A 113 -2.56 -1.37 -18.84
C SER A 113 -2.17 -1.30 -17.37
N LEU A 114 -0.93 -1.62 -17.05
CA LEU A 114 -0.34 -1.50 -15.72
C LEU A 114 0.89 -0.61 -15.78
N LYS A 115 0.85 0.51 -15.06
CA LYS A 115 2.00 1.38 -14.84
C LYS A 115 2.48 1.22 -13.40
N LEU A 116 3.73 0.83 -13.22
CA LEU A 116 4.35 0.74 -11.90
C LEU A 116 4.94 2.12 -11.55
N CYS A 117 4.36 2.74 -10.53
CA CYS A 117 4.80 4.05 -10.06
C CYS A 117 5.68 3.88 -8.81
N ARG A 118 6.98 4.19 -8.94
CA ARG A 118 7.88 4.27 -7.78
C ARG A 118 7.80 5.66 -7.17
N PRO A 119 7.50 5.80 -5.87
CA PRO A 119 7.53 7.09 -5.21
C PRO A 119 8.92 7.73 -5.33
N SER A 120 8.99 9.02 -5.62
CA SER A 120 10.27 9.74 -5.64
C SER A 120 10.79 9.96 -4.21
N LYS A 121 12.09 10.22 -4.07
CA LYS A 121 12.70 10.54 -2.77
C LYS A 121 12.06 11.79 -2.15
N GLU A 122 11.76 12.78 -2.98
CA GLU A 122 11.12 14.04 -2.58
C GLU A 122 9.71 13.79 -2.07
N TYR A 123 8.94 12.95 -2.77
CA TYR A 123 7.61 12.53 -2.33
C TYR A 123 7.70 11.79 -0.99
N LEU A 124 8.58 10.81 -0.86
CA LEU A 124 8.73 10.03 0.38
C LEU A 124 9.11 10.93 1.56
N LEU A 125 10.06 11.84 1.36
CA LEU A 125 10.47 12.79 2.39
C LEU A 125 9.31 13.72 2.80
N ARG A 126 8.58 14.25 1.82
CA ARG A 126 7.40 15.08 2.06
C ARG A 126 6.35 14.30 2.85
N HIS A 127 6.07 13.07 2.44
CA HIS A 127 5.08 12.20 3.06
C HIS A 127 5.46 11.84 4.50
N CYS A 128 6.72 11.48 4.76
CA CYS A 128 7.21 11.23 6.12
C CYS A 128 7.06 12.47 7.01
N LYS A 129 7.43 13.67 6.49
CA LYS A 129 7.22 14.93 7.21
C LYS A 129 5.73 15.18 7.47
N TYR A 130 4.86 14.92 6.50
CA TYR A 130 3.42 15.04 6.67
C TYR A 130 2.92 14.13 7.80
N LEU A 131 3.30 12.86 7.84
CA LEU A 131 2.90 11.93 8.90
C LEU A 131 3.31 12.42 10.29
N ILE A 132 4.57 12.85 10.44
CA ILE A 132 5.09 13.40 11.70
C ILE A 132 4.33 14.67 12.10
N ARG A 133 4.15 15.59 11.16
CA ARG A 133 3.48 16.86 11.44
C ARG A 133 1.99 16.67 11.70
N LYS A 134 1.33 15.73 11.03
CA LYS A 134 -0.07 15.36 11.24
C LYS A 134 -0.27 14.85 12.66
N HIS A 135 0.58 13.94 13.11
CA HIS A 135 0.52 13.43 14.47
C HIS A 135 0.77 14.54 15.51
N ARG A 136 1.79 15.39 15.29
CA ARG A 136 2.04 16.55 16.16
C ARG A 136 0.88 17.56 16.18
N PHE A 137 0.17 17.71 15.07
CA PHE A 137 -1.05 18.52 15.01
C PHE A 137 -2.15 17.91 15.89
N GLU A 138 -2.34 16.59 15.86
CA GLU A 138 -3.34 15.90 16.68
C GLU A 138 -3.07 16.06 18.18
N GLU A 139 -1.81 15.92 18.62
CA GLU A 139 -1.41 16.21 20.01
C GLU A 139 -1.69 17.67 20.42
N LYS A 140 -1.42 18.62 19.50
CA LYS A 140 -1.70 20.05 19.74
C LYS A 140 -3.20 20.35 19.79
N ALA A 141 -4.00 19.69 18.97
CA ALA A 141 -5.45 19.91 18.90
C ALA A 141 -6.16 19.49 20.19
N GLN A 142 -5.62 18.51 20.91
CA GLN A 142 -6.14 18.07 22.21
C GLN A 142 -5.85 19.07 23.34
N THR A 143 -4.78 19.85 23.22
CA THR A 143 -4.30 20.75 24.28
C THR A 143 -4.75 22.20 24.04
N ASP A 144 -4.50 22.75 22.86
CA ASP A 144 -4.82 24.13 22.52
C ASP A 144 -5.25 24.23 21.03
N PRO A 145 -6.57 24.40 20.76
CA PRO A 145 -7.08 24.54 19.40
C PRO A 145 -6.50 25.71 18.61
N VAL A 146 -6.10 26.81 19.26
CA VAL A 146 -5.53 28.00 18.60
C VAL A 146 -4.09 27.72 18.16
N ILE A 147 -3.29 27.08 19.02
CA ILE A 147 -1.94 26.63 18.66
C ILE A 147 -2.02 25.57 17.55
N ALA A 148 -2.96 24.64 17.65
CA ALA A 148 -3.19 23.62 16.62
C ALA A 148 -3.55 24.25 15.26
N LEU A 149 -4.40 25.28 15.25
CA LEU A 149 -4.77 26.00 14.03
C LEU A 149 -3.57 26.70 13.39
N LYS A 150 -2.76 27.41 14.19
CA LYS A 150 -1.53 28.06 13.69
C LYS A 150 -0.57 27.03 13.09
N TYR A 151 -0.40 25.91 13.78
CA TYR A 151 0.46 24.82 13.30
C TYR A 151 -0.10 24.16 12.02
N LEU A 152 -1.42 23.97 11.93
CA LEU A 152 -2.08 23.46 10.73
C LEU A 152 -1.81 24.35 9.51
N GLN A 153 -1.91 25.67 9.70
CA GLN A 153 -1.73 26.67 8.64
C GLN A 153 -0.27 26.78 8.16
N ASN A 154 0.70 26.76 9.08
CA ASN A 154 2.09 27.09 8.76
C ASN A 154 2.99 25.85 8.57
N ASP A 155 2.81 24.82 9.41
CA ASP A 155 3.70 23.68 9.46
C ASP A 155 3.12 22.47 8.72
N LEU A 156 1.86 22.12 8.95
CA LEU A 156 1.27 20.94 8.29
C LEU A 156 0.99 21.24 6.81
N SER A 157 0.42 22.40 6.52
CA SER A 157 0.02 22.80 5.16
C SER A 157 1.14 22.66 4.12
N VAL A 158 2.38 23.01 4.48
CA VAL A 158 3.53 22.97 3.53
C VAL A 158 3.99 21.55 3.19
N THR A 159 3.48 20.53 3.88
CA THR A 159 3.78 19.12 3.58
C THR A 159 2.69 18.44 2.75
N VAL A 160 1.58 19.12 2.52
CA VAL A 160 0.44 18.63 1.74
C VAL A 160 0.60 19.06 0.29
N ASP A 161 0.34 18.13 -0.62
CA ASP A 161 0.20 18.44 -2.03
C ASP A 161 -1.22 18.96 -2.31
N HIS A 162 -1.36 20.27 -2.41
CA HIS A 162 -2.65 20.92 -2.67
C HIS A 162 -3.13 20.77 -4.12
N SER A 163 -2.31 20.16 -4.99
CA SER A 163 -2.75 19.77 -6.33
C SER A 163 -3.44 18.41 -6.36
N ASP A 164 -3.24 17.56 -5.34
CA ASP A 164 -3.95 16.29 -5.19
C ASP A 164 -5.30 16.51 -4.45
N PRO A 165 -6.44 16.21 -5.11
CA PRO A 165 -7.76 16.30 -4.49
C PRO A 165 -7.92 15.43 -3.25
N LYS A 166 -7.25 14.26 -3.19
CA LYS A 166 -7.34 13.34 -2.05
C LYS A 166 -6.64 13.93 -0.83
N GLU A 167 -5.38 14.32 -0.98
CA GLU A 167 -4.63 14.98 0.10
C GLU A 167 -5.32 16.28 0.56
N THR A 168 -5.83 17.09 -0.38
CA THR A 168 -6.55 18.34 -0.06
C THR A 168 -7.83 18.09 0.73
N LYS A 169 -8.56 17.01 0.41
CA LYS A 169 -9.75 16.59 1.15
C LYS A 169 -9.39 16.18 2.58
N GLU A 170 -8.39 15.31 2.76
CA GLU A 170 -7.92 14.90 4.09
C GLU A 170 -7.48 16.11 4.94
N PHE A 171 -6.71 17.03 4.35
CA PHE A 171 -6.26 18.24 5.03
C PHE A 171 -7.44 19.13 5.44
N SER A 172 -8.45 19.24 4.59
CA SER A 172 -9.67 20.02 4.89
C SER A 172 -10.51 19.38 5.99
N GLU A 173 -10.53 18.06 6.11
CA GLU A 173 -11.19 17.35 7.20
C GLU A 173 -10.52 17.66 8.55
N LYS A 174 -9.19 17.79 8.59
CA LYS A 174 -8.47 18.19 9.81
C LYS A 174 -8.86 19.61 10.28
N LYS A 175 -9.14 20.54 9.37
CA LYS A 175 -9.68 21.86 9.73
C LYS A 175 -11.01 21.73 10.47
N LYS A 176 -11.90 20.83 10.04
CA LYS A 176 -13.22 20.61 10.67
C LYS A 176 -13.08 20.12 12.11
N ILE A 177 -12.10 19.26 12.40
CA ILE A 177 -11.83 18.74 13.75
C ILE A 177 -11.54 19.88 14.73
N ILE A 178 -10.73 20.88 14.35
CA ILE A 178 -10.45 22.04 15.21
C ILE A 178 -11.75 22.77 15.58
N PHE A 179 -12.62 23.03 14.59
CA PHE A 179 -13.88 23.71 14.82
C PHE A 179 -14.85 22.91 15.70
N GLN A 180 -14.83 21.58 15.59
CA GLN A 180 -15.62 20.71 16.45
C GLN A 180 -15.10 20.70 17.89
N LEU A 181 -13.77 20.60 18.07
CA LEU A 181 -13.13 20.66 19.39
C LEU A 181 -13.31 22.02 20.07
N ALA A 182 -13.28 23.12 19.31
CA ALA A 182 -13.55 24.46 19.84
C ALA A 182 -15.03 24.67 20.24
N ARG A 183 -15.96 23.89 19.66
CA ARG A 183 -17.40 23.93 19.99
C ARG A 183 -17.78 23.02 21.16
N ALA A 184 -17.05 21.92 21.36
CA ALA A 184 -17.15 21.13 22.57
C ALA A 184 -16.56 21.96 23.72
N HIS A 185 -17.33 22.19 24.79
CA HIS A 185 -16.88 23.05 25.90
C HIS A 185 -15.47 22.64 26.40
N PRO A 186 -14.53 23.57 26.61
CA PRO A 186 -13.15 23.29 27.04
C PRO A 186 -13.04 22.50 28.36
N PHE A 187 -14.11 22.48 29.16
CA PHE A 187 -14.13 21.91 30.51
C PHE A 187 -14.23 20.38 30.56
N VAL A 188 -14.64 19.72 29.46
CA VAL A 188 -14.87 18.26 29.45
C VAL A 188 -13.60 17.47 29.07
N LEU A 189 -12.66 18.06 28.33
CA LEU A 189 -11.45 17.36 27.86
C LEU A 189 -10.38 17.20 28.95
N CYS A 190 -10.28 18.13 29.90
CA CYS A 190 -9.19 18.14 30.89
C CYS A 190 -9.37 17.13 32.05
N VAL A 191 -10.58 16.61 32.28
CA VAL A 191 -10.88 15.83 33.51
C VAL A 191 -10.54 14.34 33.38
N SER A 192 -10.34 13.82 32.17
CA SER A 192 -10.05 12.39 31.92
C SER A 192 -8.55 12.03 31.86
N ALA A 193 -7.63 13.00 31.92
CA ALA A 193 -6.22 12.85 31.56
C ALA A 193 -5.26 12.48 32.72
N GLY A 194 -5.70 11.66 33.68
CA GLY A 194 -4.95 11.44 34.92
C GLY A 194 -3.81 10.42 34.84
N PHE A 195 -4.01 9.28 34.19
CA PHE A 195 -3.03 8.17 34.23
C PHE A 195 -2.96 7.32 32.95
N SER A 196 -4.00 7.30 32.09
CA SER A 196 -4.03 6.51 30.85
C SER A 196 -3.45 7.22 29.62
N ASP A 197 -3.17 8.52 29.72
CA ASP A 197 -2.90 9.39 28.56
C ASP A 197 -1.43 9.30 28.08
N VAL A 198 -0.51 9.02 29.00
CA VAL A 198 0.90 8.77 28.67
C VAL A 198 1.04 7.48 27.85
N ASP A 199 0.34 6.42 28.26
CA ASP A 199 0.32 5.15 27.53
C ASP A 199 -0.33 5.30 26.16
N HIS A 200 -1.40 6.10 26.05
CA HIS A 200 -2.05 6.37 24.77
C HIS A 200 -1.15 7.15 23.81
N THR A 201 -0.52 8.23 24.28
CA THR A 201 0.42 9.02 23.48
C THR A 201 1.61 8.19 23.03
N TYR A 202 2.18 7.39 23.93
CA TYR A 202 3.27 6.47 23.62
C TYR A 202 2.86 5.44 22.56
N ALA A 203 1.68 4.84 22.68
CA ALA A 203 1.17 3.87 21.72
C ALA A 203 0.98 4.50 20.33
N GLN A 204 0.41 5.70 20.24
CA GLN A 204 0.22 6.39 18.96
C GLN A 204 1.56 6.78 18.30
N ARG A 205 2.55 7.25 19.08
CA ARG A 205 3.89 7.54 18.59
C ARG A 205 4.62 6.29 18.11
N THR A 206 4.43 5.17 18.81
CA THR A 206 4.96 3.86 18.41
C THR A 206 4.37 3.43 17.07
N GLN A 207 3.04 3.53 16.92
CA GLN A 207 2.37 3.25 15.65
C GLN A 207 2.87 4.14 14.49
N LEU A 208 3.11 5.43 14.76
CA LEU A 208 3.71 6.34 13.79
C LEU A 208 5.12 5.89 13.41
N PHE A 209 5.95 5.53 14.39
CA PHE A 209 7.30 5.03 14.16
C PHE A 209 7.30 3.77 13.30
N ASP A 210 6.46 2.78 13.64
CA ASP A 210 6.31 1.54 12.87
C ASP A 210 5.85 1.81 11.44
N THR A 211 4.98 2.81 11.26
CA THR A 211 4.55 3.24 9.92
C THR A 211 5.73 3.83 9.14
N LEU A 212 6.50 4.73 9.76
CA LEU A 212 7.63 5.42 9.12
C LEU A 212 8.74 4.45 8.71
N VAL A 213 9.02 3.45 9.55
CA VAL A 213 10.02 2.40 9.30
C VAL A 213 9.82 1.69 7.96
N ASN A 214 8.58 1.55 7.49
CA ASN A 214 8.29 0.90 6.21
C ASN A 214 8.80 1.69 4.98
N PHE A 215 9.16 2.97 5.13
CA PHE A 215 9.74 3.77 4.04
C PHE A 215 11.27 3.67 3.96
N PHE A 216 11.91 2.98 4.91
CA PHE A 216 13.36 2.85 4.97
C PHE A 216 13.81 1.43 4.61
N PRO A 217 15.02 1.27 4.05
CA PRO A 217 15.61 -0.04 3.79
C PRO A 217 15.78 -0.86 5.08
N ASP A 218 15.75 -2.19 4.97
CA ASP A 218 15.81 -3.10 6.12
C ASP A 218 17.04 -2.87 7.01
N ASN A 219 18.20 -2.52 6.43
CA ASN A 219 19.44 -2.25 7.18
C ASN A 219 19.43 -0.93 7.96
N MET A 220 18.44 -0.06 7.73
CA MET A 220 18.23 1.20 8.45
C MET A 220 17.07 1.13 9.45
N THR A 221 16.47 -0.05 9.62
CA THR A 221 15.28 -0.25 10.44
C THR A 221 15.52 -1.30 11.52
N PRO A 222 14.76 -1.29 12.62
CA PRO A 222 14.81 -2.37 13.59
C PRO A 222 14.54 -3.73 12.93
N PRO A 223 15.12 -4.82 13.45
CA PRO A 223 14.81 -6.17 12.97
C PRO A 223 13.31 -6.43 13.02
N LYS A 224 12.74 -6.89 11.89
CA LYS A 224 11.32 -7.22 11.76
C LYS A 224 10.93 -8.54 12.44
N GLY A 225 11.91 -9.38 12.77
CA GLY A 225 11.70 -10.64 13.48
C GLY A 225 11.56 -10.42 14.99
N ASN A 226 10.74 -11.24 15.65
CA ASN A 226 10.65 -11.22 17.10
C ASN A 226 11.94 -11.83 17.68
N LEU A 227 12.59 -11.10 18.60
CA LEU A 227 13.80 -11.57 19.27
C LEU A 227 13.59 -12.88 20.03
N VAL A 228 12.35 -13.16 20.45
CA VAL A 228 11.98 -14.42 21.12
C VAL A 228 12.09 -15.61 20.16
N ASP A 229 11.84 -15.41 18.86
CA ASP A 229 11.96 -16.47 17.85
C ASP A 229 13.42 -16.86 17.54
N LEU A 230 14.38 -16.02 17.98
CA LEU A 230 15.82 -16.27 17.88
C LEU A 230 16.37 -17.03 19.09
N ILE A 231 15.57 -17.21 20.14
CA ILE A 231 15.93 -18.03 21.30
C ILE A 231 15.43 -19.45 21.03
N THR A 232 16.27 -20.27 20.41
CA THR A 232 16.07 -21.73 20.44
C THR A 232 16.33 -22.21 21.86
N LEU A 233 15.28 -22.66 22.55
CA LEU A 233 15.37 -23.44 23.79
C LEU A 233 15.99 -24.81 23.55
#